data_AF-A0A0F3GTF0-F1
#
_entry.id   AF-A0A0F3GTF0-F1
#
_cell.length_a   1.000
_cell.length_b   1.000
_cell.length_c   1.000
_cell.angle_alpha   90.00
_cell.angle_beta   90.00
_cell.angle_gamma   90.00
#
_symmetry.space_group_name_H-M   'P 1'
#
loop_
_entity.id
_entity.type
_entity.pdbx_description
1 polymer ?
#
loop_
_entity_poly.entity_id
_entity_poly.type
_entity_poly.pdbx_seq_one_letter_code
_entity_poly.pdbx_strand_id
1 'polypeptide(L)'
;MKTRLTLSAKLYGMVGIVVVLLLIVGVMSFLGLSHLVSRYEYNINVDIAQMEASMEAQVQLGHAVQSYKNYLLRKDSKYITSFRESVSEMKKQIELFEKLADDDAEKNELLKVKEAFARYENAIDDLVK
;
A
#
# COMPACT_ATOMS: atom_id res chain seq x y z
N MET A 1 68.22 2.37 6.98
CA MET A 1 68.30 0.90 6.92
C MET A 1 67.14 0.39 6.05
N LYS A 2 67.37 0.05 4.77
CA LYS A 2 66.31 -0.46 3.87
C LYS A 2 66.04 -1.92 4.22
N THR A 3 64.98 -2.20 4.95
CA THR A 3 64.49 -3.56 5.19
C THR A 3 64.14 -4.18 3.84
N ARG A 4 64.94 -5.15 3.38
CA ARG A 4 64.61 -5.96 2.20
C ARG A 4 63.53 -6.95 2.60
N LEU A 5 62.27 -6.49 2.55
CA LEU A 5 61.12 -7.38 2.65
C LEU A 5 61.27 -8.49 1.61
N THR A 6 61.26 -9.75 2.07
CA THR A 6 61.27 -10.92 1.19
C THR A 6 60.04 -10.88 0.29
N LEU A 7 60.17 -11.37 -0.95
CA LEU A 7 59.11 -11.31 -1.95
C LEU A 7 57.79 -11.91 -1.42
N SER A 8 57.90 -12.99 -0.65
CA SER A 8 56.78 -13.67 0.02
C SER A 8 56.05 -12.76 1.01
N ALA A 9 56.76 -11.97 1.82
CA ALA A 9 56.15 -11.06 2.79
C ALA A 9 55.33 -9.96 2.09
N LYS A 10 55.78 -9.47 0.93
CA LYS A 10 55.02 -8.51 0.12
C LYS A 10 53.77 -9.15 -0.50
N LEU A 11 53.88 -10.39 -0.96
CA LEU A 11 52.77 -11.14 -1.54
C LEU A 11 51.66 -11.39 -0.50
N TYR A 12 52.02 -11.88 0.69
CA TYR A 12 51.07 -12.09 1.79
C TYR A 12 50.45 -10.79 2.27
N GLY A 13 51.21 -9.68 2.30
CA GLY A 13 50.68 -8.36 2.62
C GLY A 13 49.60 -7.89 1.64
N MET A 14 49.83 -8.04 0.33
CA MET A 14 48.82 -7.68 -0.68
C MET A 14 47.57 -8.57 -0.61
N VAL A 15 47.75 -9.89 -0.44
CA VAL A 15 46.61 -10.82 -0.29
C VAL A 15 45.81 -10.49 0.97
N GLY A 16 46.47 -10.19 2.08
CA GLY A 16 45.80 -9.78 3.32
C GLY A 16 44.96 -8.52 3.13
N ILE A 17 45.47 -7.51 2.42
CA ILE A 17 44.72 -6.28 2.11
C ILE A 17 43.49 -6.60 1.25
N VAL A 18 43.63 -7.44 0.22
CA VAL A 18 42.49 -7.84 -0.65
C VAL A 18 41.41 -8.55 0.16
N VAL A 19 41.79 -9.48 1.05
CA VAL A 19 40.84 -10.18 1.92
C VAL A 19 40.10 -9.23 2.85
N VAL A 20 40.81 -8.26 3.45
CA VAL A 20 40.19 -7.23 4.31
C VAL A 20 39.23 -6.36 3.52
N LEU A 21 39.58 -5.93 2.31
CA LEU A 21 38.67 -5.16 1.45
C LEU A 21 37.42 -5.95 1.07
N LEU A 22 37.57 -7.24 0.74
CA LEU A 22 36.42 -8.11 0.46
C LEU A 22 35.51 -8.27 1.68
N LEU A 23 36.08 -8.39 2.88
CA LEU A 23 35.30 -8.43 4.13
C LEU A 23 34.52 -7.13 4.34
N ILE A 24 35.16 -5.97 4.12
CA ILE A 24 34.52 -4.67 4.24
C ILE A 24 33.35 -4.54 3.26
N VAL A 25 33.55 -4.91 1.99
CA VAL A 25 32.47 -4.90 0.97
C VAL A 25 31.36 -5.88 1.32
N GLY A 26 31.68 -7.07 1.84
CA GLY A 26 30.71 -8.05 2.27
C GLY A 26 29.83 -7.53 3.41
N VAL A 27 30.44 -6.92 4.42
CA VAL A 27 29.72 -6.32 5.55
C VAL A 27 28.85 -5.13 5.07
N MET A 28 29.39 -4.23 4.26
CA MET A 28 28.62 -3.10 3.72
C MET A 28 27.44 -3.58 2.86
N SER A 29 27.64 -4.59 2.02
CA SER A 29 26.58 -5.19 1.21
C SER A 29 25.50 -5.80 2.09
N PHE A 30 25.88 -6.52 3.15
CA PHE A 30 24.94 -7.13 4.08
C PHE A 30 24.09 -6.08 4.83
N LEU A 31 24.73 -5.02 5.32
CA LEU A 31 24.04 -3.91 5.99
C LEU A 31 23.15 -3.10 5.03
N GLY A 32 23.56 -2.94 3.77
CA GLY A 32 22.73 -2.30 2.74
C GLY A 32 21.51 -3.14 2.39
N LEU A 33 21.68 -4.46 2.26
CA LEU A 33 20.60 -5.37 1.93
C LEU A 33 19.52 -5.40 3.02
N SER A 34 19.90 -5.41 4.29
CA SER A 34 18.92 -5.40 5.38
C SER A 34 18.07 -4.12 5.40
N HIS A 35 18.66 -2.97 5.10
CA HIS A 35 17.94 -1.70 4.98
C HIS A 35 16.97 -1.68 3.80
N LEU A 36 17.35 -2.29 2.67
CA LEU A 36 16.49 -2.42 1.50
C LEU A 36 15.31 -3.36 1.76
N VAL A 37 15.55 -4.51 2.38
CA VAL A 37 14.51 -5.48 2.71
C VAL A 37 13.47 -4.86 3.63
N SER A 38 13.87 -4.16 4.70
CA SER A 38 12.89 -3.56 5.63
C SER A 38 12.04 -2.46 4.98
N ARG A 39 12.60 -1.64 4.07
CA ARG A 39 11.82 -0.66 3.31
C ARG A 39 10.88 -1.32 2.32
N TYR A 40 11.34 -2.38 1.67
CA TYR A 40 10.54 -3.14 0.72
C TYR A 40 9.36 -3.84 1.41
N GLU A 41 9.58 -4.46 2.57
CA GLU A 41 8.52 -5.05 3.37
C GLU A 41 7.49 -4.02 3.83
N TYR A 42 7.94 -2.83 4.27
CA TYR A 42 7.02 -1.75 4.65
C TYR A 42 6.14 -1.31 3.47
N ASN A 43 6.75 -1.00 2.32
CA ASN A 43 6.01 -0.55 1.14
C ASN A 43 5.05 -1.63 0.63
N ILE A 44 5.48 -2.90 0.57
CA ILE A 44 4.60 -4.00 0.17
C ILE A 44 3.39 -4.12 1.09
N ASN A 45 3.58 -4.02 2.41
CA ASN A 45 2.47 -4.16 3.33
C ASN A 45 1.47 -3.01 3.18
N VAL A 46 1.93 -1.79 2.88
CA VAL A 46 1.06 -0.65 2.56
C VAL A 46 0.30 -0.90 1.25
N ASP A 47 1.00 -1.30 0.18
CA ASP A 47 0.39 -1.57 -1.13
C ASP A 47 -0.66 -2.69 -1.05
N ILE A 48 -0.38 -3.76 -0.31
CA ILE A 48 -1.33 -4.86 -0.08
C ILE A 48 -2.55 -4.34 0.68
N ALA A 49 -2.36 -3.57 1.75
CA ALA A 49 -3.47 -3.03 2.54
C ALA A 49 -4.34 -2.05 1.74
N GLN A 50 -3.72 -1.22 0.90
CA GLN A 50 -4.42 -0.33 -0.04
C GLN A 50 -5.22 -1.13 -1.09
N MET A 51 -4.64 -2.21 -1.62
CA MET A 51 -5.30 -3.10 -2.56
C MET A 51 -6.50 -3.80 -1.91
N GLU A 52 -6.34 -4.35 -0.71
CA GLU A 52 -7.42 -4.99 0.04
C GLU A 52 -8.57 -4.01 0.33
N ALA A 53 -8.25 -2.80 0.81
CA ALA A 53 -9.25 -1.76 1.03
C ALA A 53 -10.00 -1.41 -0.26
N SER A 54 -9.29 -1.30 -1.39
CA SER A 54 -9.90 -1.01 -2.69
C SER A 54 -10.82 -2.13 -3.18
N MET A 55 -10.39 -3.39 -3.02
CA MET A 55 -11.19 -4.56 -3.39
C MET A 55 -12.45 -4.66 -2.54
N GLU A 56 -12.33 -4.46 -1.22
CA GLU A 56 -13.49 -4.48 -0.33
C GLU A 56 -14.45 -3.33 -0.65
N ALA A 57 -13.94 -2.12 -0.91
CA ALA A 57 -14.76 -1.00 -1.36
C ALA A 57 -15.54 -1.32 -2.65
N GLN A 58 -14.90 -2.01 -3.61
CA GLN A 58 -15.52 -2.43 -4.85
C GLN A 58 -16.61 -3.49 -4.64
N VAL A 59 -16.40 -4.45 -3.74
CA VAL A 59 -17.42 -5.45 -3.35
C VAL A 59 -18.63 -4.74 -2.75
N GLN A 60 -18.41 -3.81 -1.82
CA GLN A 60 -19.48 -3.04 -1.18
C GLN A 60 -20.22 -2.16 -2.18
N LEU A 61 -19.54 -1.56 -3.16
CA LEU A 61 -20.18 -0.87 -4.27
C LEU A 61 -21.12 -1.80 -5.05
N GLY A 62 -20.70 -3.04 -5.31
CA GLY A 62 -21.53 -4.06 -5.95
C GLY A 62 -22.82 -4.35 -5.14
N HIS A 63 -22.70 -4.53 -3.84
CA HIS A 63 -23.84 -4.73 -2.94
C HIS A 63 -24.77 -3.51 -2.86
N ALA A 64 -24.20 -2.31 -2.82
CA ALA A 64 -24.98 -1.07 -2.86
C ALA A 64 -25.76 -0.95 -4.18
N VAL A 65 -25.11 -1.15 -5.33
CA VAL A 65 -25.76 -1.13 -6.65
C VAL A 65 -26.87 -2.19 -6.73
N GLN A 66 -26.65 -3.39 -6.22
CA GLN A 66 -27.66 -4.44 -6.18
C GLN A 66 -28.86 -4.04 -5.32
N SER A 67 -28.62 -3.52 -4.12
CA SER A 67 -29.66 -3.05 -3.20
C SER A 67 -30.46 -1.90 -3.81
N TYR A 68 -29.78 -0.93 -4.42
CA TYR A 68 -30.41 0.19 -5.13
C TYR A 68 -31.35 -0.30 -6.24
N LYS A 69 -30.88 -1.24 -7.09
CA LYS A 69 -31.72 -1.85 -8.15
C LYS A 69 -32.92 -2.60 -7.56
N ASN A 70 -32.71 -3.36 -6.49
CA ASN A 70 -33.80 -4.08 -5.83
C ASN A 70 -34.85 -3.13 -5.23
N TYR A 71 -34.43 -2.01 -4.66
CA TYR A 71 -35.34 -0.98 -4.18
C TYR A 71 -36.18 -0.41 -5.33
N LEU A 72 -35.56 -0.08 -6.47
CA LEU A 72 -36.27 0.42 -7.64
C LEU A 72 -37.37 -0.54 -8.13
N LEU A 73 -37.09 -1.84 -8.15
CA LEU A 73 -38.00 -2.86 -8.66
C LEU A 73 -39.08 -3.27 -7.66
N ARG A 74 -38.76 -3.31 -6.36
CA ARG A 74 -39.62 -3.91 -5.32
C ARG A 74 -40.22 -2.89 -4.36
N LYS A 75 -39.66 -1.67 -4.31
CA LYS A 75 -40.06 -0.56 -3.42
C LYS A 75 -40.11 -0.91 -1.93
N ASP A 76 -39.37 -1.95 -1.54
CA ASP A 76 -39.27 -2.40 -0.14
C ASP A 76 -38.13 -1.66 0.57
N SER A 77 -38.48 -0.99 1.67
CA SER A 77 -37.56 -0.20 2.50
C SER A 77 -36.32 -0.96 3.00
N LYS A 78 -36.37 -2.30 3.11
CA LYS A 78 -35.18 -3.08 3.52
C LYS A 78 -33.99 -2.87 2.61
N TYR A 79 -34.23 -2.62 1.32
CA TYR A 79 -33.18 -2.38 0.33
C TYR A 79 -32.54 -0.99 0.47
N ILE A 80 -33.24 -0.03 1.09
CA ILE A 80 -32.66 1.26 1.48
C ILE A 80 -31.66 1.04 2.62
N THR A 81 -32.06 0.25 3.63
CA THR A 81 -31.17 -0.09 4.75
C THR A 81 -29.91 -0.80 4.25
N SER A 82 -30.05 -1.86 3.43
CA SER A 82 -28.90 -2.58 2.87
C SER A 82 -28.01 -1.69 1.99
N PHE A 83 -28.59 -0.78 1.21
CA PHE A 83 -27.79 0.20 0.46
C PHE A 83 -26.94 1.07 1.39
N ARG A 84 -27.55 1.63 2.44
CA ARG A 84 -26.87 2.50 3.40
C ARG A 84 -25.77 1.76 4.18
N GLU A 85 -26.00 0.49 4.52
CA GLU A 85 -25.00 -0.38 5.14
C GLU A 85 -23.78 -0.58 4.24
N SER A 86 -23.99 -0.96 2.97
CA SER A 86 -22.89 -1.14 2.01
C SER A 86 -22.15 0.18 1.73
N VAL A 87 -22.86 1.30 1.61
CA VAL A 87 -22.24 2.63 1.46
C VAL A 87 -21.40 2.98 2.69
N SER A 88 -21.91 2.73 3.90
CA SER A 88 -21.16 2.98 5.14
C SER A 88 -19.91 2.11 5.23
N GLU A 89 -19.94 0.87 4.76
CA GLU A 89 -18.77 0.00 4.76
C GLU A 89 -17.73 0.47 3.72
N MET A 90 -18.19 0.82 2.51
CA MET A 90 -17.34 1.43 1.48
C MET A 90 -16.65 2.71 1.98
N LYS A 91 -17.34 3.53 2.77
CA LYS A 91 -16.74 4.72 3.41
C LYS A 91 -15.56 4.37 4.31
N LYS A 92 -15.69 3.33 5.14
CA LYS A 92 -14.60 2.89 6.02
C LYS A 92 -13.37 2.44 5.22
N GLN A 93 -13.59 1.77 4.09
CA GLN A 93 -12.51 1.32 3.22
C GLN A 93 -11.80 2.50 2.52
N ILE A 94 -12.56 3.52 2.09
CA ILE A 94 -12.00 4.77 1.55
C ILE A 94 -11.17 5.51 2.63
N GLU A 95 -11.66 5.58 3.87
CA GLU A 95 -10.93 6.19 4.99
C GLU A 95 -9.69 5.38 5.41
N LEU A 96 -9.73 4.05 5.25
CA LEU A 96 -8.55 3.19 5.46
C LEU A 96 -7.50 3.45 4.38
N PHE A 97 -7.91 3.50 3.11
CA PHE A 97 -7.03 3.83 2.00
C PHE A 97 -6.38 5.21 2.20
N GLU A 98 -7.15 6.21 2.65
CA GLU A 98 -6.63 7.56 2.93
C GLU A 98 -5.47 7.56 3.92
N LYS A 99 -5.58 6.77 5.00
CA LYS A 99 -4.55 6.70 6.03
C LYS A 99 -3.27 6.04 5.55
N LEU A 100 -3.37 5.24 4.48
CA LEU A 100 -2.26 4.52 3.86
C LEU A 100 -1.66 5.28 2.68
N ALA A 101 -2.34 6.28 2.13
CA ALA A 101 -1.86 7.06 1.00
C ALA A 101 -0.68 7.95 1.40
N ASP A 102 0.48 7.74 0.78
CA ASP A 102 1.72 8.41 1.18
C ASP A 102 2.04 9.60 0.25
N ASP A 103 1.72 9.49 -1.05
CA ASP A 103 2.04 10.52 -2.04
C ASP A 103 0.89 11.51 -2.34
N ASP A 104 1.26 12.68 -2.88
CA ASP A 104 0.31 13.76 -3.19
C ASP A 104 -0.59 13.44 -4.40
N ALA A 105 -0.16 12.57 -5.31
CA ALA A 105 -0.98 12.16 -6.45
C ALA A 105 -2.12 11.24 -5.99
N GLU A 106 -1.84 10.26 -5.12
CA GLU A 106 -2.84 9.39 -4.50
C GLU A 106 -3.87 10.18 -3.71
N LYS A 107 -3.41 11.14 -2.88
CA LYS A 107 -4.31 12.02 -2.11
C LYS A 107 -5.21 12.84 -3.02
N ASN A 108 -4.70 13.35 -4.15
CA ASN A 108 -5.49 14.08 -5.12
C ASN A 108 -6.53 13.22 -5.84
N GLU A 109 -6.20 11.98 -6.22
CA GLU A 109 -7.19 11.06 -6.78
C GLU A 109 -8.24 10.65 -5.74
N LEU A 110 -7.83 10.48 -4.48
CA LEU A 110 -8.73 10.16 -3.40
C LEU A 110 -9.75 11.27 -3.13
N LEU A 111 -9.38 12.54 -3.30
CA LEU A 111 -10.33 13.66 -3.24
C LEU A 111 -11.46 13.48 -4.27
N LYS A 112 -11.13 13.12 -5.51
CA LYS A 112 -12.13 12.87 -6.56
C LYS A 112 -13.03 11.69 -6.20
N VAL A 113 -12.46 10.63 -5.63
CA VAL A 113 -13.22 9.46 -5.14
C VAL A 113 -14.20 9.88 -4.05
N LYS A 114 -13.76 10.67 -3.07
CA LYS A 114 -14.61 11.18 -1.98
C LYS A 114 -15.74 12.06 -2.48
N GLU A 115 -15.47 12.94 -3.45
CA GLU A 115 -16.50 13.76 -4.07
C GLU A 115 -17.55 12.91 -4.82
N ALA A 116 -17.11 11.89 -5.56
CA ALA A 116 -18.01 10.97 -6.23
C ALA A 116 -18.82 10.13 -5.23
N PHE A 117 -18.18 9.67 -4.16
CA PHE A 117 -18.80 8.91 -3.09
C PHE A 117 -19.89 9.73 -2.36
N ALA A 118 -19.62 11.00 -2.04
CA ALA A 118 -20.60 11.87 -1.38
C ALA A 118 -21.87 12.07 -2.23
N ARG A 119 -21.73 12.14 -3.56
CA ARG A 119 -22.90 12.17 -4.46
C ARG A 119 -23.64 10.82 -4.45
N TYR A 120 -22.91 9.72 -4.45
CA TYR A 120 -23.48 8.37 -4.45
C TYR A 120 -24.25 8.06 -3.16
N GLU A 121 -23.72 8.47 -2.00
CA GLU A 121 -24.35 8.27 -0.69
C GLU A 121 -25.77 8.84 -0.63
N ASN A 122 -25.98 10.00 -1.25
CA ASN A 122 -27.27 10.69 -1.27
C ASN A 122 -28.21 10.23 -2.39
N ALA A 123 -27.74 9.40 -3.34
CA ALA A 123 -28.52 9.06 -4.53
C ALA A 123 -29.81 8.30 -4.23
N ILE A 124 -29.85 7.52 -3.15
CA ILE A 124 -31.06 6.78 -2.77
C ILE A 124 -32.14 7.71 -2.20
N ASP A 125 -31.76 8.83 -1.58
CA ASP A 125 -32.71 9.75 -0.95
C ASP A 125 -33.56 10.49 -1.99
N ASP A 126 -33.04 10.67 -3.20
CA ASP A 126 -33.80 11.22 -4.33
C ASP A 126 -34.88 10.25 -4.85
N LEU A 127 -34.79 8.95 -4.54
CA LEU A 127 -35.78 7.94 -4.94
C LEU A 127 -36.86 7.68 -3.89
N VAL A 128 -36.62 8.09 -2.65
CA VAL A 128 -37.51 7.84 -1.50
C VAL A 128 -38.52 8.99 -1.30
N LYS A 129 -38.26 10.15 -1.92
CA LYS A 129 -39.21 11.27 -2.03
C LYS A 129 -40.47 10.86 -2.80
#